data_AF-A0A6A4K2Y5-F1
#
_entry.id   AF-A0A6A4K2Y5-F1
#
_cell.length_a   1.000
_cell.length_b   1.000
_cell.length_c   1.000
_cell.angle_alpha   90.00
_cell.angle_beta   90.00
_cell.angle_gamma   90.00
#
_symmetry.space_group_name_H-M   'P 1'
#
loop_
_entity.id
_entity.type
_entity.pdbx_description
1 polymer ?
#
loop_
_entity_poly.entity_id
_entity_poly.type
_entity_poly.pdbx_seq_one_letter_code
_entity_poly.pdbx_strand_id
1 'polypeptide(L)'
;MADEAKAKGNAAFSAGNDADAVHHFTDAIALSPGNHVLYSNRSDAHASLNQYAEALSDAQKTVELKPDWPKGYSRLGAAHVGLRSYDDTVFAYRKGLDLDPTNEAL
;
A
#
# COMPACT_ATOMS: atom_id res chain seq x y z
N MET A 1 15.62 -12.88 6.82
CA MET A 1 15.66 -11.47 7.34
C MET A 1 14.50 -10.68 6.75
N ALA A 2 14.17 -9.48 7.27
CA ALA A 2 13.07 -8.66 6.74
C ALA A 2 13.20 -8.39 5.23
N ASP A 3 14.41 -8.10 4.75
CA ASP A 3 14.65 -7.85 3.32
C ASP A 3 14.46 -9.08 2.43
N GLU A 4 14.76 -10.27 2.95
CA GLU A 4 14.54 -11.52 2.22
C GLU A 4 13.04 -11.82 2.08
N ALA A 5 12.27 -11.63 3.16
CA ALA A 5 10.82 -11.78 3.13
C ALA A 5 10.18 -10.74 2.19
N LYS A 6 10.65 -9.49 2.23
CA LYS A 6 10.26 -8.45 1.28
C LYS A 6 10.55 -8.85 -0.17
N ALA A 7 11.73 -9.41 -0.45
CA ALA A 7 12.10 -9.84 -1.79
C ALA A 7 11.19 -10.98 -2.29
N LYS A 8 10.86 -11.96 -1.44
CA LYS A 8 9.89 -13.02 -1.76
C LYS A 8 8.50 -12.44 -2.03
N GLY A 9 8.05 -11.48 -1.22
CA GLY A 9 6.77 -10.79 -1.42
C GLY A 9 6.71 -10.05 -2.76
N ASN A 10 7.76 -9.30 -3.10
CA ASN A 10 7.85 -8.61 -4.39
C ASN A 10 7.86 -9.59 -5.58
N ALA A 11 8.56 -10.71 -5.45
CA ALA A 11 8.62 -11.74 -6.49
C ALA A 11 7.26 -12.43 -6.69
N ALA A 12 6.57 -12.79 -5.60
CA ALA A 12 5.22 -13.35 -5.63
C ALA A 12 4.22 -12.38 -6.27
N PHE A 13 4.26 -11.09 -5.88
CA PHE A 13 3.41 -10.05 -6.45
C PHE A 13 3.65 -9.88 -7.95
N SER A 14 4.92 -9.87 -8.37
CA SER A 14 5.29 -9.77 -9.79
C SER A 14 4.86 -11.00 -10.61
N ALA A 15 4.69 -12.15 -9.96
CA ALA A 15 4.18 -13.37 -10.58
C ALA A 15 2.63 -13.45 -10.60
N GLY A 16 1.92 -12.46 -10.03
CA GLY A 16 0.47 -12.47 -9.86
C GLY A 16 -0.03 -13.37 -8.72
N ASN A 17 0.89 -13.87 -7.88
CA ASN A 17 0.56 -14.67 -6.71
C ASN A 17 0.34 -13.76 -5.49
N ASP A 18 -0.71 -12.94 -5.54
CA ASP A 18 -0.93 -11.88 -4.57
C ASP A 18 -1.16 -12.40 -3.13
N ALA A 19 -1.73 -13.60 -2.98
CA ALA A 19 -1.89 -14.23 -1.67
C ALA A 19 -0.55 -14.57 -1.00
N ASP A 20 0.40 -15.12 -1.77
CA ASP A 20 1.75 -15.39 -1.28
C ASP A 20 2.51 -14.08 -1.02
N ALA A 21 2.26 -13.04 -1.84
CA ALA A 21 2.81 -11.71 -1.60
C ALA A 21 2.36 -11.14 -0.25
N VAL A 22 1.06 -11.22 0.07
CA VAL A 22 0.52 -10.82 1.37
C VAL A 22 1.19 -11.57 2.51
N HIS A 23 1.35 -12.89 2.39
CA HIS A 23 2.01 -13.72 3.41
C HIS A 23 3.44 -13.25 3.65
N HIS A 24 4.24 -13.12 2.59
CA HIS A 24 5.64 -12.70 2.69
C HIS A 24 5.83 -11.25 3.17
N PHE A 25 4.95 -10.32 2.79
CA PHE A 25 4.97 -8.97 3.35
C PHE A 25 4.58 -8.96 4.82
N THR A 26 3.66 -9.84 5.25
CA THR A 26 3.30 -10.00 6.67
C THR A 26 4.49 -10.48 7.49
N ASP A 27 5.23 -11.48 7.00
CA ASP A 27 6.48 -11.93 7.62
C ASP A 27 7.52 -10.80 7.70
N ALA A 28 7.66 -10.02 6.61
CA ALA A 28 8.58 -8.89 6.57
C ALA A 28 8.20 -7.79 7.57
N ILE A 29 6.90 -7.51 7.73
CA ILE A 29 6.36 -6.53 8.68
C ILE A 29 6.61 -6.97 10.12
N ALA A 30 6.43 -8.26 10.42
CA ALA A 30 6.73 -8.80 11.76
C ALA A 30 8.20 -8.58 12.16
N LEU A 31 9.11 -8.56 11.19
CA LEU A 31 10.53 -8.30 11.38
C LEU A 31 10.90 -6.80 11.30
N SER A 32 10.08 -5.97 10.66
CA SER A 32 10.34 -4.53 10.46
C SER A 32 9.05 -3.70 10.45
N PRO A 33 8.37 -3.54 11.60
CA PRO A 33 7.04 -2.92 11.69
C PRO A 33 7.04 -1.41 11.46
N GLY A 34 8.21 -0.77 11.39
CA GLY A 34 8.35 0.66 11.06
C GLY A 34 8.54 0.93 9.55
N ASN A 35 8.58 -0.10 8.71
CA ASN A 35 8.88 0.07 7.30
C ASN A 35 7.60 0.31 6.49
N HIS A 36 7.29 1.59 6.24
CA HIS A 36 6.15 2.05 5.45
C HIS A 36 6.05 1.41 4.05
N VAL A 37 7.18 1.03 3.43
CA VAL A 37 7.19 0.38 2.10
C VAL A 37 6.54 -1.00 2.16
N LEU A 38 6.71 -1.75 3.26
CA LEU A 38 6.11 -3.08 3.40
C LEU A 38 4.60 -3.00 3.48
N TYR A 39 4.07 -2.04 4.26
CA TYR A 39 2.64 -1.77 4.31
C TYR A 39 2.11 -1.31 2.95
N SER A 40 2.82 -0.43 2.24
CA SER A 40 2.43 0.01 0.89
C SER A 40 2.36 -1.14 -0.12
N ASN A 41 3.28 -2.09 -0.04
CA ASN A 41 3.30 -3.25 -0.93
C ASN A 41 2.21 -4.27 -0.55
N ARG A 42 1.98 -4.51 0.75
CA ARG A 42 0.90 -5.40 1.19
C ARG A 42 -0.48 -4.83 0.91
N SER A 43 -0.64 -3.50 1.01
CA SER A 43 -1.83 -2.77 0.57
C SER A 43 -2.15 -3.04 -0.90
N ASP A 44 -1.15 -3.00 -1.78
CA ASP A 44 -1.31 -3.29 -3.22
C ASP A 44 -1.72 -4.74 -3.49
N ALA A 45 -1.10 -5.68 -2.77
CA ALA A 45 -1.44 -7.09 -2.86
C ALA A 45 -2.88 -7.35 -2.38
N HIS A 46 -3.31 -6.76 -1.27
CA HIS A 46 -4.70 -6.81 -0.81
C HIS A 46 -5.67 -6.20 -1.84
N ALA A 47 -5.34 -5.05 -2.42
CA ALA A 47 -6.17 -4.42 -3.44
C ALA A 47 -6.33 -5.31 -4.69
N SER A 48 -5.24 -5.96 -5.13
CA SER A 48 -5.24 -6.91 -6.25
C SER A 48 -6.14 -8.14 -5.98
N LEU A 49 -6.26 -8.52 -4.71
CA LEU A 49 -7.20 -9.55 -4.23
C LEU A 49 -8.63 -9.04 -3.97
N ASN A 50 -8.94 -7.77 -4.28
CA ASN A 50 -10.20 -7.10 -3.94
C ASN A 50 -10.49 -7.01 -2.42
N GLN A 51 -9.46 -7.15 -1.58
CA GLN A 51 -9.52 -7.04 -0.12
C GLN A 51 -9.31 -5.58 0.30
N TYR A 52 -10.25 -4.72 -0.10
CA TYR A 52 -10.05 -3.27 -0.02
C TYR A 52 -10.05 -2.71 1.41
N ALA A 53 -10.68 -3.39 2.37
CA ALA A 53 -10.65 -2.96 3.78
C ALA A 53 -9.25 -3.18 4.39
N GLU A 54 -8.63 -4.32 4.11
CA GLU A 54 -7.27 -4.65 4.48
C GLU A 54 -6.27 -3.73 3.77
N ALA A 55 -6.48 -3.49 2.46
CA ALA A 55 -5.69 -2.54 1.70
C ALA A 55 -5.73 -1.14 2.30
N LEU A 56 -6.92 -0.68 2.75
CA LEU A 56 -7.10 0.60 3.40
C LEU A 56 -6.33 0.68 4.73
N SER A 57 -6.42 -0.35 5.56
CA SER A 57 -5.69 -0.42 6.85
C SER A 57 -4.18 -0.27 6.65
N ASP A 58 -3.62 -1.00 5.68
CA ASP A 58 -2.19 -0.91 5.35
C ASP A 58 -1.80 0.43 4.72
N ALA A 59 -2.67 1.01 3.88
CA ALA A 59 -2.46 2.33 3.30
C ALA A 59 -2.47 3.44 4.37
N GLN A 60 -3.39 3.36 5.33
CA GLN A 60 -3.44 4.25 6.50
C GLN A 60 -2.16 4.13 7.32
N LYS A 61 -1.70 2.90 7.57
CA LYS A 61 -0.43 2.69 8.29
C LYS A 61 0.77 3.24 7.52
N THR A 62 0.76 3.15 6.18
CA THR A 62 1.80 3.71 5.32
C THR A 62 1.91 5.22 5.51
N VAL A 63 0.80 5.96 5.44
CA VAL A 63 0.82 7.43 5.62
C VAL A 63 1.06 7.85 7.06
N GLU A 64 0.67 7.04 8.05
CA GLU A 64 1.01 7.27 9.46
C GLU A 64 2.53 7.21 9.67
N LEU A 65 3.19 6.20 9.09
CA LEU A 65 4.64 6.00 9.20
C LEU A 65 5.44 6.98 8.35
N LYS A 66 4.91 7.41 7.19
CA LYS A 66 5.58 8.30 6.24
C LYS A 66 4.59 9.26 5.57
N PRO A 67 4.19 10.34 6.27
CA PRO A 67 3.17 11.28 5.78
C PRO A 67 3.62 12.20 4.64
N ASP A 68 4.92 12.24 4.33
CA ASP A 68 5.52 13.03 3.27
C ASP A 68 5.84 12.19 2.02
N TRP A 69 5.30 10.97 1.92
CA TRP A 69 5.52 10.08 0.77
C TRP A 69 4.28 9.94 -0.11
N PRO A 70 4.25 10.54 -1.31
CA PRO A 70 3.08 10.58 -2.18
C PRO A 70 2.47 9.19 -2.47
N LYS A 71 3.31 8.16 -2.63
CA LYS A 71 2.85 6.80 -2.93
C LYS A 71 1.94 6.22 -1.84
N GLY A 72 2.11 6.61 -0.57
CA GLY A 72 1.20 6.22 0.50
C GLY A 72 -0.23 6.72 0.26
N TYR A 73 -0.36 7.94 -0.25
CA TYR A 73 -1.66 8.53 -0.61
C TYR A 73 -2.26 7.91 -1.88
N SER A 74 -1.42 7.48 -2.84
CA SER A 74 -1.89 6.65 -3.97
C SER A 74 -2.53 5.35 -3.49
N ARG A 75 -1.93 4.67 -2.49
CA ARG A 75 -2.52 3.45 -1.90
C ARG A 75 -3.83 3.73 -1.17
N LEU A 76 -3.90 4.83 -0.41
CA LEU A 76 -5.13 5.23 0.27
C LEU A 76 -6.27 5.46 -0.73
N GLY A 77 -6.01 6.24 -1.77
CA GLY A 77 -7.03 6.52 -2.78
C GLY A 77 -7.45 5.27 -3.55
N ALA A 78 -6.51 4.39 -3.90
CA ALA A 78 -6.84 3.11 -4.54
C ALA A 78 -7.75 2.22 -3.66
N ALA A 79 -7.47 2.14 -2.35
CA ALA A 79 -8.31 1.40 -1.41
C ALA A 79 -9.71 2.03 -1.27
N HIS A 80 -9.79 3.37 -1.16
CA HIS A 80 -11.07 4.08 -1.10
C HIS A 80 -11.88 3.94 -2.39
N VAL A 81 -11.25 3.92 -3.58
CA VAL A 81 -11.92 3.62 -4.85
C VAL A 81 -12.56 2.24 -4.81
N GLY A 82 -11.82 1.21 -4.36
CA GLY A 82 -12.35 -0.15 -4.25
C GLY A 82 -13.52 -0.26 -3.25
N LEU A 83 -13.48 0.53 -2.17
CA LEU A 83 -14.57 0.66 -1.19
C LEU A 83 -15.72 1.58 -1.65
N ARG A 84 -15.57 2.27 -2.79
CA ARG A 84 -16.53 3.27 -3.32
C ARG A 84 -16.73 4.47 -2.39
N SER A 85 -15.72 4.81 -1.59
CA SER A 85 -15.66 6.01 -0.75
C SER A 85 -15.05 7.17 -1.55
N TYR A 86 -15.85 7.82 -2.39
CA TYR A 86 -15.33 8.80 -3.36
C TYR A 86 -14.83 10.10 -2.72
N ASP A 87 -15.46 10.57 -1.64
CA ASP A 87 -15.01 11.78 -0.93
C ASP A 87 -13.61 11.59 -0.33
N ASP A 88 -13.38 10.43 0.31
CA ASP A 88 -12.07 10.06 0.85
C ASP A 88 -11.03 9.83 -0.25
N THR A 89 -11.45 9.30 -1.40
CA THR A 89 -10.58 9.15 -2.58
C THR A 89 -10.05 10.52 -3.04
N VAL A 90 -10.95 11.50 -3.20
CA VAL A 90 -10.58 12.87 -3.61
C VAL A 90 -9.64 13.49 -2.58
N PHE A 91 -9.90 13.30 -1.29
CA PHE A 91 -9.00 13.77 -0.23
C PHE A 91 -7.60 13.14 -0.35
N ALA A 92 -7.52 11.83 -0.48
CA ALA A 92 -6.25 11.10 -0.57
C ALA A 92 -5.42 11.55 -1.78
N TYR A 93 -6.01 11.58 -2.98
CA TYR A 93 -5.28 11.98 -4.19
C TYR A 93 -4.85 13.45 -4.17
N ARG A 94 -5.69 14.37 -3.67
CA ARG A 94 -5.28 15.76 -3.48
C ARG A 94 -4.08 15.87 -2.54
N LYS A 95 -4.05 15.12 -1.44
CA LYS A 95 -2.89 15.10 -0.54
C LYS A 95 -1.65 14.52 -1.20
N GLY A 96 -1.78 13.50 -2.03
CA GLY A 96 -0.68 12.99 -2.82
C GLY A 96 -0.13 14.02 -3.82
N LEU A 97 -1.01 14.73 -4.54
CA LEU A 97 -0.64 15.80 -5.48
C LEU A 97 -0.07 17.04 -4.78
N ASP A 98 -0.50 17.37 -3.57
CA ASP A 98 0.11 18.43 -2.76
C ASP A 98 1.60 18.12 -2.48
N LEU A 99 1.97 16.83 -2.35
CA LEU A 99 3.33 16.37 -2.08
C LEU A 99 4.16 16.16 -3.36
N ASP A 100 3.53 15.69 -4.44
CA ASP A 100 4.13 15.51 -5.77
C ASP A 100 3.14 15.96 -6.86
N PRO A 101 3.15 17.25 -7.23
CA PRO A 101 2.20 17.82 -8.19
C PRO A 101 2.34 17.27 -9.61
N THR A 102 3.42 16.53 -9.91
CA THR A 102 3.71 15.98 -11.22
C THR A 102 3.38 14.49 -11.33
N ASN A 103 2.79 13.91 -10.28
CA ASN A 103 2.49 12.49 -10.24
C ASN A 103 1.30 12.12 -11.12
N GLU A 104 1.55 11.60 -12.32
CA GLU A 104 0.49 11.23 -13.27
C GLU A 104 -0.44 10.10 -12.79
N ALA A 105 -0.04 9.36 -11.76
CA ALA A 105 -0.83 8.25 -11.21
C ALA A 105 -1.83 8.69 -10.12
N LEU A 106 -1.90 10.00 -9.78
CA LEU A 106 -2.74 10.61 -8.75
C LEU A 106 -3.66 11.67 -9.35
#